data_AF-A0A178FSC3-F1
#
_entry.id   AF-A0A178FSC3-F1
#
_cell.length_a   1.000
_cell.length_b   1.000
_cell.length_c   1.000
_cell.angle_alpha   90.00
_cell.angle_beta   90.00
_cell.angle_gamma   90.00
#
_symmetry.space_group_name_H-M   'P 1'
#
loop_
_entity.id
_entity.type
_entity.pdbx_description
1 polymer ?
#
loop_
_entity_poly.entity_id
_entity_poly.type
_entity_poly.pdbx_seq_one_letter_code
_entity_poly.pdbx_strand_id
1 'polypeptide(L)'
;MASSRPLSRQLSTLSNNPHIYVFPNATGTSHTLSLLPTSPPTPDVAIGSTTTSALPPTPTTFSPNPRFISILDSVLADHAYQDPDTVSAAQVMASAAGANLFSRMHGRAEGAGSAGRGGFIHIADSREPPEYGRIPSPEDIFGSIEVDGQGNIEGKGNYQSSGTYRIVTRSGILGLSPFLREKLVERLKAEEQKIRQ
;
A
#
# COMPACT_ATOMS: atom_id res chain seq x y z
N MET A 1 -32.59 0.36 -33.85
CA MET A 1 -31.40 -0.30 -33.28
C MET A 1 -30.33 0.76 -33.08
N ALA A 2 -30.22 1.35 -31.88
CA ALA A 2 -29.25 2.40 -31.61
C ALA A 2 -27.88 1.76 -31.36
N SER A 3 -26.97 1.90 -32.32
CA SER A 3 -25.56 1.55 -32.17
C SER A 3 -24.93 2.48 -31.13
N SER A 4 -24.66 1.98 -29.92
CA SER A 4 -23.89 2.73 -28.93
C SER A 4 -22.44 2.77 -29.40
N ARG A 5 -22.05 3.90 -29.99
CA ARG A 5 -20.64 4.21 -30.24
C ARG A 5 -19.86 4.03 -28.93
N PRO A 6 -18.77 3.23 -28.88
CA PRO A 6 -17.89 3.27 -27.73
C PRO A 6 -17.28 4.66 -27.70
N LEU A 7 -17.72 5.49 -26.76
CA LEU A 7 -17.04 6.73 -26.42
C LEU A 7 -15.59 6.33 -26.13
N SER A 8 -14.66 6.80 -26.98
CA SER A 8 -13.23 6.77 -26.71
C SER A 8 -13.03 7.51 -25.39
N ARG A 9 -13.01 6.77 -24.29
CA ARG A 9 -12.85 7.33 -22.95
C ARG A 9 -11.39 7.68 -22.80
N GLN A 10 -11.13 8.98 -22.74
CA GLN A 10 -9.83 9.52 -22.38
C GLN A 10 -9.43 8.89 -21.04
N LEU A 11 -8.43 8.02 -21.11
CA LEU A 11 -7.77 7.45 -19.95
C LEU A 11 -7.08 8.60 -19.22
N SER A 12 -7.67 9.08 -18.14
CA SER A 12 -7.05 10.09 -17.28
C SER A 12 -6.39 9.41 -16.08
N THR A 13 -5.35 10.02 -15.55
CA THR A 13 -4.70 9.59 -14.31
C THR A 13 -4.98 10.60 -13.21
N LEU A 14 -4.89 10.19 -11.95
CA LEU A 14 -4.99 11.14 -10.84
C LEU A 14 -3.78 12.09 -10.86
N SER A 15 -4.03 13.39 -10.62
CA SER A 15 -2.98 14.42 -10.61
C SER A 15 -1.94 14.21 -9.50
N ASN A 16 -2.37 13.63 -8.37
CA ASN A 16 -1.52 13.30 -7.23
C ASN A 16 -0.88 11.90 -7.32
N ASN A 17 -1.35 11.03 -8.22
CA ASN A 17 -0.78 9.70 -8.43
C ASN A 17 -0.95 9.26 -9.90
N PRO A 18 0.09 9.43 -10.75
CA PRO A 18 -0.01 9.14 -12.18
C PRO A 18 -0.16 7.65 -12.50
N HIS A 19 -0.03 6.77 -11.51
CA HIS A 19 -0.19 5.33 -11.70
C HIS A 19 -1.62 4.84 -11.45
N ILE A 20 -2.51 5.72 -10.98
CA ILE A 20 -3.92 5.42 -10.79
C ILE A 20 -4.70 5.98 -11.96
N TYR A 21 -5.24 5.08 -12.77
CA TYR A 21 -6.11 5.36 -13.88
C TYR A 21 -7.54 5.59 -13.41
N VAL A 22 -8.17 6.59 -14.02
CA VAL A 22 -9.53 7.04 -13.73
C VAL A 22 -10.40 6.71 -14.94
N PHE A 23 -11.41 5.89 -14.72
CA PHE A 23 -12.40 5.55 -15.73
C PHE A 23 -13.75 6.14 -15.31
N PRO A 24 -14.38 7.01 -16.10
CA PRO A 24 -15.73 7.48 -15.76
C PRO A 24 -16.71 6.32 -15.69
N ASN A 25 -17.88 6.46 -15.09
CA ASN A 25 -19.00 5.51 -15.21
C ASN A 25 -20.01 5.99 -16.25
N ALA A 26 -20.91 5.11 -16.71
CA ALA A 26 -21.78 5.41 -17.86
C ALA A 26 -22.64 6.68 -17.65
N THR A 27 -22.94 7.01 -16.39
CA THR A 27 -23.67 8.20 -15.97
C THR A 27 -22.82 9.46 -15.83
N GLY A 28 -21.48 9.34 -15.85
CA GLY A 28 -20.54 10.45 -15.61
C GLY A 28 -20.50 10.98 -14.17
N THR A 29 -21.29 10.41 -13.27
CA THR A 29 -21.42 10.86 -11.88
C THR A 29 -20.43 10.21 -10.92
N SER A 30 -19.74 9.16 -11.36
CA SER A 30 -18.76 8.39 -10.57
C SER A 30 -17.62 7.93 -11.46
N HIS A 31 -16.49 7.59 -10.83
CA HIS A 31 -15.31 7.06 -11.49
C HIS A 31 -14.92 5.72 -10.87
N THR A 32 -14.37 4.83 -11.69
CA THR A 32 -13.67 3.62 -11.24
C THR A 32 -12.17 3.91 -11.27
N LEU A 33 -11.48 3.60 -10.17
CA LEU A 33 -10.05 3.79 -10.02
C LEU A 33 -9.33 2.45 -10.18
N SER A 34 -8.29 2.39 -11.00
CA SER A 34 -7.54 1.16 -11.29
C SER A 34 -6.04 1.41 -11.41
N LEU A 35 -5.23 0.41 -11.07
CA LEU A 35 -3.78 0.42 -11.37
C LEU A 35 -3.46 -0.11 -12.77
N LEU A 36 -4.45 -0.65 -13.48
CA LEU A 36 -4.32 -1.17 -14.84
C LEU A 36 -4.93 -0.19 -15.85
N PRO A 37 -4.28 0.04 -17.01
CA PRO A 37 -4.79 0.91 -18.07
C PRO A 37 -5.91 0.26 -18.91
N THR A 38 -6.36 -0.95 -18.55
CA THR A 38 -7.32 -1.74 -19.33
C THR A 38 -8.69 -1.05 -19.42
N SER A 39 -9.22 -0.90 -20.64
CA SER A 39 -10.52 -0.27 -20.92
C SER A 39 -11.46 -1.24 -21.67
N PRO A 40 -12.68 -1.52 -21.16
CA PRO A 40 -13.21 -1.09 -19.87
C PRO A 40 -12.42 -1.71 -18.70
N PRO A 41 -12.39 -1.06 -17.51
CA PRO A 41 -11.71 -1.58 -16.34
C PRO A 41 -12.41 -2.85 -15.84
N THR A 42 -11.62 -3.81 -15.36
CA THR A 42 -12.14 -5.05 -14.76
C THR A 42 -12.48 -4.78 -13.28
N PRO A 43 -13.77 -4.83 -12.88
CA PRO A 43 -14.20 -4.40 -11.54
C PRO A 43 -13.51 -5.14 -10.39
N ASP A 44 -13.29 -6.44 -10.55
CA ASP A 44 -12.73 -7.31 -9.50
C ASP A 44 -11.28 -6.98 -9.11
N VAL A 45 -10.52 -6.37 -10.02
CA VAL A 45 -9.12 -5.96 -9.81
C VAL A 45 -8.95 -4.44 -9.70
N ALA A 46 -10.04 -3.68 -9.83
CA ALA A 46 -10.01 -2.23 -9.64
C ALA A 46 -9.80 -1.87 -8.16
N ILE A 47 -9.15 -0.73 -7.89
CA ILE A 47 -8.90 -0.23 -6.53
C ILE A 47 -10.24 0.01 -5.80
N GLY A 48 -11.21 0.56 -6.53
CA GLY A 48 -12.54 0.87 -6.03
C GLY A 48 -13.25 1.87 -6.92
N SER A 49 -14.33 2.46 -6.41
CA SER A 49 -15.13 3.44 -7.14
C SER A 49 -15.40 4.68 -6.30
N THR A 50 -15.52 5.83 -6.95
CA THR A 50 -15.97 7.07 -6.32
C THR A 50 -17.50 7.16 -6.40
N THR A 51 -18.14 7.78 -5.42
CA THR A 51 -19.58 8.06 -5.44
C THR A 51 -19.90 9.36 -6.18
N THR A 52 -18.89 10.20 -6.41
CA THR A 52 -19.00 11.50 -7.09
C THR A 52 -17.97 11.62 -8.22
N SER A 53 -18.15 12.61 -9.09
CA SER A 53 -17.20 12.92 -10.16
C SER A 53 -16.02 13.80 -9.69
N ALA A 54 -16.03 14.25 -8.44
CA ALA A 54 -14.96 15.08 -7.88
C ALA A 54 -13.70 14.25 -7.61
N LEU A 55 -12.54 14.79 -8.00
CA LEU A 55 -11.23 14.21 -7.77
C LEU A 55 -10.31 15.28 -7.15
N PRO A 56 -9.38 14.90 -6.24
CA PRO A 56 -9.10 13.55 -5.75
C PRO A 56 -10.21 12.97 -4.83
N PRO A 57 -10.31 11.64 -4.69
CA PRO A 57 -11.28 11.02 -3.79
C PRO A 57 -10.98 11.34 -2.32
N THR A 58 -12.04 11.41 -1.52
CA THR A 58 -11.99 11.56 -0.06
C THR A 58 -12.55 10.31 0.63
N PRO A 59 -12.31 10.11 1.94
CA PRO A 59 -12.83 8.93 2.65
C PRO A 59 -14.36 8.78 2.58
N THR A 60 -15.10 9.87 2.39
CA THR A 60 -16.57 9.85 2.27
C THR A 60 -17.07 9.68 0.85
N THR A 61 -16.21 9.88 -0.15
CA THR A 61 -16.57 9.81 -1.58
C THR A 61 -15.98 8.60 -2.29
N PHE A 62 -15.31 7.71 -1.56
CA PHE A 62 -14.66 6.52 -2.09
C PHE A 62 -15.21 5.24 -1.46
N SER A 63 -15.54 4.27 -2.30
CA SER A 63 -15.92 2.92 -1.92
C SER A 63 -14.80 1.94 -2.32
N PRO A 64 -14.08 1.34 -1.35
CA PRO A 64 -13.00 0.42 -1.65
C PRO A 64 -13.53 -0.90 -2.23
N ASN A 65 -12.75 -1.53 -3.09
CA ASN A 65 -13.00 -2.89 -3.53
C ASN A 65 -12.37 -3.89 -2.52
N PRO A 66 -13.17 -4.71 -1.80
CA PRO A 66 -12.63 -5.68 -0.85
C PRO A 66 -11.70 -6.72 -1.49
N ARG A 67 -11.97 -7.11 -2.74
CA ARG A 67 -11.12 -8.06 -3.49
C ARG A 67 -9.75 -7.48 -3.76
N PHE A 68 -9.68 -6.20 -4.10
CA PHE A 68 -8.40 -5.50 -4.27
C PHE A 68 -7.60 -5.47 -2.96
N ILE A 69 -8.25 -5.19 -1.82
CA ILE A 69 -7.58 -5.20 -0.52
C ILE A 69 -6.99 -6.58 -0.22
N SER A 70 -7.74 -7.66 -0.46
CA SER A 70 -7.21 -9.02 -0.28
C SER A 70 -6.02 -9.33 -1.18
N ILE A 71 -6.03 -8.83 -2.43
CA ILE A 71 -4.89 -8.99 -3.35
C ILE A 71 -3.69 -8.18 -2.85
N LEU A 72 -3.91 -6.94 -2.42
CA LEU A 72 -2.88 -6.08 -1.83
C LEU A 72 -2.21 -6.74 -0.63
N ASP A 73 -3.00 -7.22 0.34
CA ASP A 73 -2.49 -7.92 1.53
C ASP A 73 -1.69 -9.17 1.14
N SER A 74 -2.16 -9.96 0.17
CA SER A 74 -1.41 -11.13 -0.32
C SER A 74 -0.08 -10.74 -0.95
N VAL A 75 -0.04 -9.66 -1.74
CA VAL A 75 1.21 -9.18 -2.36
C VAL A 75 2.18 -8.69 -1.30
N LEU A 76 1.71 -7.99 -0.28
CA LEU A 76 2.53 -7.54 0.84
C LEU A 76 3.10 -8.74 1.62
N ALA A 77 2.27 -9.75 1.91
CA ALA A 77 2.72 -10.97 2.57
C ALA A 77 3.78 -11.72 1.75
N ASP A 78 3.70 -11.67 0.42
CA ASP A 78 4.61 -12.37 -0.48
C ASP A 78 5.88 -11.59 -0.83
N HIS A 79 5.90 -10.26 -0.69
CA HIS A 79 6.96 -9.42 -1.25
C HIS A 79 7.46 -8.31 -0.33
N ALA A 80 6.77 -7.91 0.73
CA ALA A 80 7.19 -6.77 1.54
C ALA A 80 8.57 -6.95 2.18
N TYR A 81 8.96 -8.18 2.52
CA TYR A 81 10.30 -8.46 3.04
C TYR A 81 11.45 -8.20 2.03
N GLN A 82 11.14 -8.08 0.74
CA GLN A 82 12.10 -7.80 -0.34
C GLN A 82 12.14 -6.32 -0.72
N ASP A 83 11.21 -5.53 -0.19
CA ASP A 83 11.10 -4.12 -0.50
C ASP A 83 12.31 -3.36 0.10
N PRO A 84 13.05 -2.56 -0.71
CA PRO A 84 14.25 -1.87 -0.23
C PRO A 84 13.99 -0.94 0.96
N ASP A 85 12.85 -0.26 1.01
CA ASP A 85 12.49 0.64 2.11
C ASP A 85 12.25 -0.17 3.38
N THR A 86 11.59 -1.31 3.26
CA THR A 86 11.34 -2.26 4.36
C THR A 86 12.64 -2.87 4.89
N VAL A 87 13.54 -3.32 4.02
CA VAL A 87 14.87 -3.84 4.42
C VAL A 87 15.70 -2.76 5.10
N SER A 88 15.68 -1.53 4.58
CA SER A 88 16.35 -0.39 5.18
C SER A 88 15.83 -0.10 6.59
N ALA A 89 14.50 -0.09 6.78
CA ALA A 89 13.87 0.09 8.09
C ALA A 89 14.27 -1.00 9.10
N ALA A 90 14.37 -2.26 8.66
CA ALA A 90 14.83 -3.38 9.49
C ALA A 90 16.28 -3.18 9.98
N GLN A 91 17.17 -2.75 9.09
CA GLN A 91 18.58 -2.47 9.41
C GLN A 91 18.71 -1.27 10.37
N VAL A 92 17.92 -0.21 10.13
CA VAL A 92 17.87 0.95 11.04
C VAL A 92 17.41 0.53 12.43
N MET A 93 16.36 -0.29 12.55
CA MET A 93 15.89 -0.81 13.84
C MET A 93 16.99 -1.55 14.59
N ALA A 94 17.73 -2.44 13.93
CA ALA A 94 18.84 -3.18 14.55
C ALA A 94 19.96 -2.25 15.01
N SER A 95 20.32 -1.25 14.20
CA SER A 95 21.34 -0.26 14.55
C SER A 95 20.93 0.62 15.75
N ALA A 96 19.66 1.03 15.80
CA ALA A 96 19.11 1.80 16.92
C ALA A 96 18.99 0.95 18.20
N ALA A 97 18.62 -0.33 18.08
CA ALA A 97 18.63 -1.27 19.19
C ALA A 97 20.05 -1.46 19.76
N GLY A 98 21.07 -1.53 18.89
CA GLY A 98 22.48 -1.56 19.28
C GLY A 98 22.94 -0.28 19.97
N ALA A 99 22.65 0.90 19.40
CA ALA A 99 23.01 2.20 19.99
C ALA A 99 22.33 2.45 21.35
N ASN A 100 21.08 2.02 21.49
CA ASN A 100 20.35 2.05 22.75
C ASN A 100 20.92 1.05 23.78
N LEU A 101 21.46 -0.10 23.36
CA LEU A 101 22.15 -1.04 24.25
C LEU A 101 23.48 -0.47 24.78
N PHE A 102 24.29 0.16 23.92
CA PHE A 102 25.50 0.88 24.35
C PHE A 102 25.16 2.00 25.35
N SER A 103 24.11 2.79 25.05
CA SER A 103 23.67 3.87 25.93
C SER A 103 23.07 3.37 27.25
N ARG A 104 22.40 2.20 27.27
CA ARG A 104 21.91 1.56 28.50
C ARG A 104 23.03 0.98 29.35
N MET A 105 24.06 0.40 28.73
CA MET A 105 25.26 -0.08 29.44
C MET A 105 26.06 1.08 30.05
N HIS A 106 25.97 2.26 29.46
CA HIS A 106 26.55 3.51 29.98
C HIS A 106 25.54 4.40 30.76
N GLY A 107 24.34 3.89 31.08
CA GLY A 107 23.37 4.55 31.96
C GLY A 107 22.71 5.83 31.42
N ARG A 108 22.58 6.00 30.10
CA ARG A 108 22.15 7.25 29.45
C ARG A 108 20.90 7.17 28.53
N ALA A 109 20.13 6.07 28.53
CA ALA A 109 18.94 5.99 27.67
C ALA A 109 17.76 5.24 28.31
N GLU A 110 16.61 5.92 28.42
CA GLU A 110 15.28 5.34 28.60
C GLU A 110 14.62 5.22 27.21
N GLY A 111 14.55 3.99 26.70
CA GLY A 111 13.91 3.69 25.44
C GLY A 111 13.58 2.20 25.37
N ALA A 112 12.36 1.87 24.98
CA ALA A 112 11.86 0.52 24.82
C ALA A 112 12.50 -0.17 23.60
N GLY A 113 13.80 -0.44 23.68
CA GLY A 113 14.53 -1.28 22.73
C GLY A 113 14.54 -2.72 23.21
N SER A 114 13.96 -3.63 22.41
CA SER A 114 14.11 -5.08 22.59
C SER A 114 15.59 -5.44 22.60
N ALA A 115 16.10 -5.91 23.74
CA ALA A 115 17.51 -6.20 23.97
C ALA A 115 18.03 -7.35 23.09
N GLY A 116 18.33 -7.07 21.81
CA GLY A 116 18.86 -8.04 20.84
C GLY A 116 17.90 -9.17 20.46
N ARG A 117 16.61 -9.06 20.80
CA ARG A 117 15.59 -10.11 20.59
C ARG A 117 14.80 -9.99 19.28
N GLY A 118 15.08 -8.98 18.46
CA GLY A 118 14.24 -8.67 17.31
C GLY A 118 12.97 -7.91 17.69
N GLY A 119 12.11 -7.67 16.71
CA GLY A 119 10.89 -6.89 16.85
C GLY A 119 10.06 -6.89 15.57
N PHE A 120 9.09 -5.97 15.49
CA PHE A 120 8.25 -5.78 14.32
C PHE A 120 8.48 -4.40 13.71
N ILE A 121 8.70 -4.33 12.40
CA ILE A 121 8.65 -3.08 11.67
C ILE A 121 7.31 -2.93 10.96
N HIS A 122 6.82 -1.71 10.87
CA HIS A 122 5.59 -1.38 10.16
C HIS A 122 5.88 -1.06 8.70
N ILE A 123 5.11 -1.65 7.80
CA ILE A 123 5.12 -1.33 6.38
C ILE A 123 4.08 -0.23 6.17
N ALA A 124 4.57 0.96 5.88
CA ALA A 124 3.76 2.16 5.78
C ALA A 124 3.34 2.44 4.33
N ASP A 125 2.17 3.04 4.18
CA ASP A 125 1.75 3.67 2.94
C ASP A 125 2.61 4.91 2.65
N SER A 126 3.12 4.98 1.43
CA SER A 126 4.04 6.05 1.00
C SER A 126 3.34 7.37 0.67
N ARG A 127 2.01 7.46 0.76
CA ARG A 127 1.26 8.72 0.57
C ARG A 127 1.65 9.77 1.60
N GLU A 128 2.04 9.34 2.79
CA GLU A 128 2.53 10.18 3.89
C GLU A 128 3.73 9.48 4.53
N PRO A 129 4.96 9.71 3.99
CA PRO A 129 6.16 9.13 4.56
C PRO A 129 6.31 9.60 6.03
N PRO A 130 6.44 8.68 6.99
CA PRO A 130 6.57 9.06 8.39
C PRO A 130 7.87 9.84 8.63
N GLU A 131 7.84 10.80 9.54
CA GLU A 131 9.08 11.41 10.05
C GLU A 131 9.98 10.33 10.66
N TYR A 132 11.30 10.49 10.52
CA TYR A 132 12.27 9.49 10.98
C TYR A 132 12.05 9.12 12.46
N GLY A 133 11.83 7.83 12.72
CA GLY A 133 11.59 7.30 14.07
C GLY A 133 10.15 7.42 14.58
N ARG A 134 9.20 7.96 13.79
CA ARG A 134 7.77 7.94 14.12
C ARG A 134 7.06 6.75 13.50
N ILE A 135 6.07 6.23 14.23
CA ILE A 135 5.11 5.26 13.73
C ILE A 135 4.07 6.01 12.87
N PRO A 136 3.74 5.55 11.65
CA PRO A 136 2.67 6.15 10.84
C PRO A 136 1.31 6.10 11.55
N SER A 137 0.35 6.86 11.03
CA SER A 137 -1.05 6.72 11.45
C SER A 137 -1.53 5.28 11.25
N PRO A 138 -2.32 4.69 12.16
CA PRO A 138 -2.78 3.30 12.02
C PRO A 138 -3.49 3.02 10.68
N GLU A 139 -4.26 3.99 10.17
CA GLU A 139 -4.96 3.88 8.89
C GLU A 139 -4.05 3.89 7.65
N ASP A 140 -2.77 4.25 7.81
CA ASP A 140 -1.75 4.26 6.77
C ASP A 140 -0.68 3.16 6.97
N ILE A 141 -0.87 2.26 7.95
CA ILE A 141 -0.03 1.07 8.11
C ILE A 141 -0.69 -0.09 7.37
N PHE A 142 -0.03 -0.64 6.36
CA PHE A 142 -0.51 -1.84 5.69
C PHE A 142 -0.48 -3.06 6.61
N GLY A 143 0.66 -3.25 7.27
CA GLY A 143 0.91 -4.38 8.14
C GLY A 143 2.29 -4.30 8.77
N SER A 144 2.70 -5.36 9.43
CA SER A 144 3.99 -5.45 10.11
C SER A 144 4.70 -6.74 9.74
N ILE A 145 6.03 -6.71 9.73
CA ILE A 145 6.86 -7.89 9.57
C ILE A 145 7.83 -8.04 10.72
N GLU A 146 8.15 -9.28 11.03
CA GLU A 146 9.08 -9.68 12.08
C GLU A 146 10.53 -9.56 11.59
N VAL A 147 11.38 -9.04 12.45
CA VAL A 147 12.80 -8.76 12.21
C VAL A 147 13.59 -9.30 13.40
N ASP A 148 14.71 -9.98 13.13
CA ASP A 148 15.59 -10.49 14.18
C ASP A 148 16.42 -9.39 14.86
N GLY A 149 17.21 -9.77 15.86
CA GLY A 149 18.07 -8.83 16.59
C GLY A 149 19.23 -8.23 15.78
N GLN A 150 19.46 -8.70 14.56
CA GLN A 150 20.48 -8.23 13.62
C GLN A 150 19.89 -7.42 12.45
N GLY A 151 18.56 -7.25 12.40
CA GLY A 151 17.91 -6.52 11.33
C GLY A 151 17.59 -7.37 10.11
N ASN A 152 17.70 -8.70 10.21
CA ASN A 152 17.33 -9.61 9.14
C ASN A 152 15.85 -9.97 9.24
N ILE A 153 15.24 -10.14 8.08
CA ILE A 153 13.86 -10.60 7.97
C ILE A 153 13.89 -12.09 7.61
N GLU A 154 13.39 -12.95 8.51
CA GLU A 154 13.38 -14.39 8.27
C GLU A 154 12.22 -14.81 7.37
N GLY A 155 12.50 -15.67 6.38
CA GLY A 155 11.49 -16.18 5.45
C GLY A 155 10.80 -15.06 4.67
N LYS A 156 9.48 -14.92 4.85
CA LYS A 156 8.68 -13.81 4.30
C LYS A 156 8.36 -12.72 5.34
N GLY A 157 9.05 -12.73 6.47
CA GLY A 157 8.87 -11.76 7.55
C GLY A 157 7.60 -11.95 8.38
N ASN A 158 6.94 -13.12 8.33
CA ASN A 158 5.76 -13.41 9.14
C ASN A 158 4.72 -12.27 9.11
N TYR A 159 4.37 -11.82 7.90
CA TYR A 159 3.54 -10.63 7.69
C TYR A 159 2.21 -10.70 8.43
N GLN A 160 1.90 -9.63 9.17
CA GLN A 160 0.63 -9.43 9.86
C GLN A 160 -0.05 -8.17 9.32
N SER A 161 -1.21 -8.35 8.69
CA SER A 161 -2.02 -7.21 8.22
C SER A 161 -2.47 -6.34 9.40
N SER A 162 -2.49 -5.02 9.20
CA SER A 162 -2.89 -4.03 10.22
C SER A 162 -4.38 -4.14 10.59
N GLY A 163 -5.22 -4.55 9.65
CA GLY A 163 -6.69 -4.58 9.79
C GLY A 163 -7.36 -3.19 9.88
N THR A 164 -6.58 -2.12 10.11
CA THR A 164 -7.08 -0.74 10.19
C THR A 164 -6.76 0.11 8.96
N TYR A 165 -5.99 -0.45 8.01
CA TYR A 165 -5.56 0.20 6.79
C TYR A 165 -6.72 0.70 5.93
N ARG A 166 -6.57 1.90 5.34
CA ARG A 166 -7.57 2.52 4.45
C ARG A 166 -6.94 2.99 3.16
N ILE A 167 -7.56 2.61 2.03
CA ILE A 167 -7.12 3.02 0.68
C ILE A 167 -7.17 4.54 0.47
N VAL A 168 -8.12 5.23 1.11
CA VAL A 168 -8.21 6.70 1.07
C VAL A 168 -8.30 7.23 2.50
N THR A 169 -7.39 8.14 2.84
CA THR A 169 -7.33 8.86 4.11
C THR A 169 -7.40 10.37 3.82
N ARG A 170 -7.24 11.21 4.85
CA ARG A 170 -7.20 12.67 4.64
C ARG A 170 -5.95 13.11 3.87
N SER A 171 -4.90 12.30 3.93
CA SER A 171 -3.62 12.53 3.25
C SER A 171 -3.64 12.11 1.77
N GLY A 172 -4.72 11.46 1.32
CA GLY A 172 -4.94 11.12 -0.08
C GLY A 172 -5.24 9.64 -0.30
N ILE A 173 -5.00 9.18 -1.52
CA ILE A 173 -5.20 7.79 -1.93
C ILE A 173 -3.89 7.00 -1.82
N LEU A 174 -4.02 5.68 -1.62
CA LEU A 174 -2.98 4.65 -1.64
C LEU A 174 -1.70 5.06 -2.37
N GLY A 175 -0.58 5.01 -1.64
CA GLY A 175 0.77 5.16 -2.14
C GLY A 175 1.59 3.91 -1.84
N LEU A 176 2.24 3.36 -2.86
CA LEU A 176 3.14 2.21 -2.72
C LEU A 176 4.57 2.59 -3.12
N SER A 177 5.55 1.96 -2.47
CA SER A 177 6.93 1.99 -2.95
C SER A 177 6.98 1.52 -4.41
N PRO A 178 7.97 1.96 -5.21
CA PRO A 178 8.10 1.52 -6.60
C PRO A 178 8.10 0.00 -6.76
N PHE A 179 8.80 -0.71 -5.86
CA PHE A 179 8.90 -2.17 -5.87
C PHE A 179 7.56 -2.84 -5.58
N LEU A 180 6.88 -2.46 -4.49
CA LEU A 180 5.59 -3.05 -4.12
C LEU A 180 4.51 -2.75 -5.15
N ARG A 181 4.54 -1.55 -5.73
CA ARG A 181 3.64 -1.18 -6.83
C ARG A 181 3.82 -2.08 -8.04
N GLU A 182 5.06 -2.36 -8.43
CA GLU A 182 5.36 -3.25 -9.55
C GLU A 182 4.83 -4.66 -9.30
N LYS A 183 5.11 -5.24 -8.12
CA LYS A 183 4.62 -6.57 -7.73
C LYS A 183 3.09 -6.62 -7.69
N LEU A 184 2.45 -5.57 -7.20
CA LEU A 184 0.98 -5.47 -7.21
C LEU A 184 0.43 -5.41 -8.63
N VAL A 185 1.00 -4.60 -9.52
CA VAL A 185 0.57 -4.52 -10.92
C VAL A 185 0.75 -5.85 -11.65
N GLU A 186 1.86 -6.55 -11.43
CA GLU A 186 2.08 -7.91 -11.96
C GLU A 186 0.96 -8.86 -11.50
N ARG A 187 0.64 -8.86 -10.20
CA ARG A 187 -0.41 -9.72 -9.66
C ARG A 187 -1.78 -9.37 -10.21
N LEU A 188 -2.13 -8.09 -10.30
CA LEU A 188 -3.41 -7.62 -10.84
C LEU A 188 -3.58 -8.00 -12.31
N LYS A 189 -2.52 -7.91 -13.13
CA LYS A 189 -2.54 -8.38 -14.52
C LYS A 189 -2.82 -9.89 -14.61
N ALA A 190 -2.20 -10.69 -13.75
CA ALA A 190 -2.43 -12.12 -13.73
C ALA A 190 -3.87 -12.47 -13.31
N GLU A 191 -4.44 -11.78 -12.32
CA GLU A 191 -5.85 -11.98 -11.95
C GLU A 191 -6.81 -11.49 -13.06
N GLU A 192 -6.53 -10.36 -13.70
CA GLU A 192 -7.33 -9.86 -14.83
C GLU A 192 -7.35 -10.84 -16.00
N GLN A 193 -6.22 -11.47 -16.31
CA GLN A 193 -6.14 -12.49 -17.36
C GLN A 193 -7.02 -13.70 -17.05
N LYS A 194 -7.06 -14.18 -15.81
CA LYS A 194 -7.93 -15.31 -15.41
C LYS A 194 -9.41 -14.98 -15.52
N ILE A 195 -9.80 -13.73 -15.25
CA ILE A 195 -11.19 -13.28 -15.30
C ILE A 195 -11.68 -13.13 -16.74
N ARG A 196 -10.78 -12.78 -17.66
CA ARG A 196 -11.11 -12.51 -19.07
C ARG A 196 -10.98 -13.73 -19.99
N GLN A 197 -10.49 -14.85 -19.48
CA GLN A 197 -10.48 -16.15 -20.17
C GLN A 197 -11.86 -16.80 -20.11
#